data_AF-A0A927YG06-F1
#
_entry.id   AF-A0A927YG06-F1
#
_cell.length_a   1.000
_cell.length_b   1.000
_cell.length_c   1.000
_cell.angle_alpha   90.00
_cell.angle_beta   90.00
_cell.angle_gamma   90.00
#
_symmetry.space_group_name_H-M   'P 1'
#
loop_
_entity.id
_entity.type
_entity.pdbx_description
1 polymer ?
#
loop_
_entity_poly.entity_id
_entity_poly.type
_entity_poly.pdbx_seq_one_letter_code
_entity_poly.pdbx_strand_id
1 'polypeptide(L)'
;MSGNSCVSTEYERQLGKELAEILEQMEGVGAVKVMLTLSEKKEGGSSFYESGNLPKVSGVLVVAQGGENPGIKQKILEAVEALFQIESHKISIVKKKP
;
A
#
# COMPACT_ATOMS: atom_id res chain seq x y z
N MET A 1 7.86 4.49 -27.47
CA MET A 1 8.78 4.31 -26.32
C MET A 1 7.97 4.53 -25.05
N SER A 2 7.54 3.47 -24.35
CA SER A 2 6.63 3.56 -23.18
C SER A 2 7.09 2.67 -22.02
N GLY A 3 8.41 2.52 -21.85
CA GLY A 3 9.02 1.43 -21.06
C GLY A 3 8.96 1.54 -19.53
N ASN A 4 8.63 2.69 -18.93
CA ASN A 4 8.79 2.86 -17.47
C ASN A 4 7.51 3.24 -16.70
N SER A 5 6.48 3.79 -17.35
CA SER A 5 5.26 4.23 -16.64
C SER A 5 4.24 3.12 -16.39
N CYS A 6 4.42 1.94 -16.98
CA CYS A 6 3.47 0.82 -16.86
C CYS A 6 3.77 -0.10 -15.67
N VAL A 7 5.06 -0.33 -15.37
CA VAL A 7 5.50 -1.34 -14.39
C VAL A 7 5.15 -0.95 -12.97
N SER A 8 5.42 0.30 -12.58
CA SER A 8 5.07 0.82 -11.26
C SER A 8 3.56 0.85 -11.04
N THR A 9 2.79 1.31 -12.04
CA THR A 9 1.32 1.39 -11.95
C THR A 9 0.66 0.01 -11.85
N GLU A 10 1.15 -1.00 -12.59
CA GLU A 10 0.62 -2.37 -12.49
C GLU A 10 0.99 -3.01 -11.14
N TYR A 11 2.20 -2.77 -10.65
CA TYR A 11 2.64 -3.22 -9.33
C TYR A 11 1.80 -2.58 -8.20
N GLU A 12 1.53 -1.27 -8.26
CA GLU A 12 0.62 -0.58 -7.32
C GLU A 12 -0.77 -1.20 -7.32
N ARG A 13 -1.28 -1.53 -8.50
CA ARG A 13 -2.62 -2.08 -8.66
C ARG A 13 -2.72 -3.50 -8.12
N GLN A 14 -1.75 -4.36 -8.43
CA GLN A 14 -1.74 -5.75 -7.96
C GLN A 14 -1.55 -5.82 -6.45
N LEU A 15 -0.52 -5.15 -5.94
CA LEU A 15 -0.17 -5.14 -4.52
C LEU A 15 -1.26 -4.48 -3.68
N GLY A 16 -1.82 -3.37 -4.17
CA GLY A 16 -2.93 -2.69 -3.50
C GLY A 16 -4.22 -3.52 -3.51
N LYS A 17 -4.49 -4.27 -4.56
CA LYS A 17 -5.67 -5.15 -4.66
C LYS A 17 -5.57 -6.33 -3.71
N GLU A 18 -4.42 -6.99 -3.65
CA GLU A 18 -4.19 -8.12 -2.75
C GLU A 18 -4.35 -7.69 -1.28
N LEU A 19 -3.75 -6.55 -0.90
CA LEU A 19 -3.95 -5.98 0.43
C LEU A 19 -5.43 -5.67 0.72
N ALA A 20 -6.13 -5.06 -0.25
CA ALA A 20 -7.54 -4.74 -0.08
C ALA A 20 -8.39 -6.00 0.15
N GLU A 21 -8.17 -7.06 -0.63
CA GLU A 21 -8.90 -8.33 -0.50
C GLU A 21 -8.72 -8.96 0.88
N ILE A 22 -7.49 -8.94 1.42
CA ILE A 22 -7.21 -9.45 2.78
C ILE A 22 -7.92 -8.60 3.85
N LEU A 23 -7.83 -7.27 3.73
CA LEU A 23 -8.47 -6.37 4.70
C LEU A 23 -9.99 -6.46 4.65
N GLU A 24 -10.59 -6.71 3.48
CA GLU A 24 -12.05 -6.89 3.33
C GLU A 24 -12.56 -8.16 4.02
N GLN A 25 -11.71 -9.18 4.24
CA GLN A 25 -12.09 -10.39 4.98
C GLN A 25 -12.13 -10.19 6.50
N MET A 26 -11.62 -9.07 7.01
CA MET A 26 -11.61 -8.78 8.44
C MET A 26 -12.99 -8.28 8.91
N GLU A 27 -13.47 -8.83 10.02
CA GLU A 27 -14.76 -8.45 10.61
C GLU A 27 -14.80 -6.95 10.96
N GLY A 28 -15.84 -6.27 10.47
CA GLY A 28 -16.06 -4.84 10.73
C GLY A 28 -15.31 -3.87 9.81
N VAL A 29 -14.45 -4.33 8.90
CA VAL A 29 -13.74 -3.47 7.95
C VAL A 29 -14.65 -2.99 6.80
N GLY A 30 -15.48 -3.88 6.25
CA GLY A 30 -16.38 -3.58 5.12
C GLY A 30 -15.60 -3.29 3.83
N ALA A 31 -16.16 -2.46 2.94
CA ALA A 31 -15.51 -2.15 1.66
C ALA A 31 -14.21 -1.36 1.85
N VAL A 32 -13.13 -1.76 1.15
CA VAL A 32 -11.80 -1.16 1.26
C VAL A 32 -11.28 -0.68 -0.09
N LYS A 33 -10.58 0.46 -0.08
CA LYS A 33 -9.76 0.91 -1.19
C LYS A 33 -8.37 1.28 -0.67
N VAL A 34 -7.35 0.62 -1.21
CA VAL A 34 -5.95 0.86 -0.89
C VAL A 34 -5.29 1.64 -2.03
N MET A 35 -4.51 2.66 -1.68
CA MET A 35 -3.60 3.33 -2.59
C MET A 35 -2.20 3.29 -1.98
N LEU A 36 -1.24 2.87 -2.79
CA LEU A 36 0.17 2.79 -2.43
C LEU A 36 0.89 3.98 -3.04
N THR A 37 1.87 4.52 -2.32
CA THR A 37 2.80 5.51 -2.86
C THR A 37 4.17 4.86 -2.98
N LEU A 38 4.65 4.72 -4.21
CA LEU A 38 5.96 4.17 -4.49
C LEU A 38 7.01 5.26 -4.62
N SER A 39 8.12 5.10 -3.91
CA SER A 39 9.30 5.94 -4.11
C SER A 39 10.26 5.22 -5.05
N GLU A 40 10.48 5.81 -6.22
CA GLU A 40 11.54 5.39 -7.14
C GLU A 40 12.89 5.73 -6.51
N LYS A 41 13.70 4.71 -6.21
CA LYS A 41 15.06 4.91 -5.73
C LYS A 41 15.88 5.42 -6.91
N LYS A 42 16.18 6.73 -6.97
CA LYS A 42 17.14 7.27 -7.94
C LYS A 42 18.54 6.84 -7.51
N GLU A 43 18.99 5.70 -8.01
CA GLU A 43 20.36 5.26 -7.83
C GLU A 43 21.26 6.03 -8.81
N GLY A 44 21.77 7.17 -8.33
CA GLY A 44 22.94 7.81 -8.92
C GLY A 44 24.18 7.02 -8.55
N GLY A 45 24.65 6.18 -9.46
CA GLY A 45 25.90 5.43 -9.31
C GLY A 45 25.80 4.06 -9.94
N SER A 46 26.49 3.88 -11.06
CA SER A 46 26.59 2.66 -11.85
C SER A 46 26.85 1.40 -11.02
N SER A 47 25.89 0.48 -10.97
CA SER A 47 26.19 -0.92 -11.23
C SER A 47 24.97 -1.57 -11.88
N PHE A 48 25.10 -1.77 -13.19
CA PHE A 48 24.40 -2.83 -13.88
C PHE A 48 24.63 -4.15 -13.10
N TYR A 49 23.64 -5.05 -13.15
CA TYR A 49 23.62 -6.40 -12.55
C TYR A 49 23.52 -6.51 -11.02
N GLU A 50 22.41 -6.02 -10.44
CA GLU A 50 21.78 -6.74 -9.31
C GLU A 50 20.27 -6.83 -9.56
N SER A 51 19.73 -8.03 -9.36
CA SER A 51 18.37 -8.43 -9.67
C SER A 51 17.31 -7.48 -9.11
N GLY A 52 16.49 -6.89 -10.01
CA GLY A 52 15.14 -6.40 -9.68
C GLY A 52 15.06 -5.26 -8.67
N ASN A 53 15.36 -4.04 -9.09
CA ASN A 53 15.04 -2.82 -8.34
C ASN A 53 13.51 -2.56 -8.40
N LEU A 54 12.73 -3.33 -7.62
CA LEU A 54 11.32 -3.05 -7.44
C LEU A 54 11.18 -1.76 -6.61
N PRO A 55 10.26 -0.86 -6.98
CA PRO A 55 10.03 0.36 -6.23
C PRO A 55 9.60 0.05 -4.80
N LYS A 56 10.17 0.76 -3.82
CA LYS A 56 9.82 0.59 -2.41
C LYS A 56 8.53 1.35 -2.10
N VAL A 57 7.63 0.72 -1.33
CA VAL A 57 6.45 1.38 -0.77
C VAL A 57 6.90 2.41 0.26
N SER A 58 6.57 3.67 0.01
CA SER A 58 6.90 4.82 0.86
C SER A 58 5.73 5.27 1.73
N GLY A 59 4.51 4.92 1.35
CA GLY A 59 3.31 5.26 2.10
C GLY A 59 2.10 4.49 1.61
N VAL A 60 1.08 4.41 2.47
CA VAL A 60 -0.16 3.67 2.23
C VAL A 60 -1.35 4.48 2.71
N LEU A 61 -2.33 4.65 1.83
CA LEU A 61 -3.64 5.20 2.16
C LEU A 61 -4.67 4.09 2.10
N VAL A 62 -5.38 3.88 3.21
CA VAL A 62 -6.48 2.92 3.30
C VAL A 62 -7.79 3.68 3.53
N VAL A 63 -8.73 3.49 2.61
CA VAL A 63 -10.10 3.99 2.73
C VAL A 63 -10.98 2.80 3.05
N ALA A 64 -11.42 2.66 4.31
CA ALA A 64 -12.23 1.54 4.76
C ALA A 64 -13.59 2.03 5.29
N GLN A 65 -14.65 1.25 5.08
CA GLN A 65 -15.95 1.54 5.66
C GLN A 65 -15.88 1.58 7.19
N GLY A 66 -15.17 0.63 7.81
CA GLY A 66 -14.90 0.56 9.25
C GLY A 66 -13.86 1.56 9.76
N GLY A 67 -13.37 2.48 8.92
CA GLY A 67 -12.30 3.43 9.25
C GLY A 67 -12.67 4.49 10.31
N GLU A 68 -13.89 4.47 10.87
CA GLU A 68 -14.25 5.28 12.04
C GLU A 68 -14.07 4.56 13.36
N ASN A 69 -14.04 3.22 13.35
CA ASN A 69 -13.89 2.43 14.56
C ASN A 69 -12.40 2.37 14.94
N PRO A 70 -12.00 2.86 16.13
CA PRO A 70 -10.61 2.89 16.54
C PRO A 70 -9.99 1.48 16.66
N GLY A 71 -10.77 0.48 17.08
CA GLY A 71 -10.30 -0.90 17.15
C GLY A 71 -10.06 -1.51 15.77
N ILE A 72 -10.88 -1.17 14.78
CA ILE A 72 -10.67 -1.61 13.40
C ILE A 72 -9.48 -0.86 12.76
N LYS A 73 -9.36 0.45 13.00
CA LYS A 73 -8.19 1.25 12.56
C LYS A 73 -6.88 0.66 13.07
N GLN A 74 -6.81 0.31 14.35
CA GLN A 74 -5.64 -0.32 14.96
C GLN A 74 -5.28 -1.63 14.25
N LYS A 75 -6.26 -2.53 14.04
CA LYS A 75 -6.05 -3.80 13.35
C LYS A 75 -5.57 -3.62 11.90
N ILE A 76 -6.15 -2.67 11.17
CA ILE A 76 -5.72 -2.35 9.80
C ILE A 76 -4.28 -1.82 9.83
N LEU A 77 -3.96 -0.91 10.76
CA LEU A 77 -2.62 -0.35 10.90
C LEU A 77 -1.58 -1.46 11.11
N GLU A 78 -1.81 -2.33 12.09
CA GLU A 78 -0.91 -3.44 12.43
C GLU A 78 -0.72 -4.40 11.25
N ALA A 79 -1.80 -4.72 10.51
CA ALA A 79 -1.72 -5.55 9.32
C ALA A 79 -0.86 -4.91 8.22
N VAL A 80 -1.06 -3.61 7.95
CA VAL A 80 -0.31 -2.89 6.92
C VAL A 80 1.16 -2.73 7.32
N GLU A 81 1.46 -2.42 8.58
CA GLU A 81 2.82 -2.36 9.11
C GLU A 81 3.54 -3.70 8.98
N ALA A 82 2.88 -4.81 9.32
CA ALA A 82 3.45 -6.15 9.23
C ALA A 82 3.71 -6.59 7.77
N LEU A 83 2.79 -6.26 6.85
CA LEU A 83 2.88 -6.68 5.44
C LEU A 83 3.92 -5.87 4.66
N PHE A 84 3.98 -4.55 4.87
CA PHE A 84 4.84 -3.67 4.07
C PHE A 84 6.11 -3.21 4.79
N GLN A 85 6.26 -3.52 6.09
CA GLN A 85 7.36 -3.04 6.93
C GLN A 85 7.53 -1.52 6.82
N ILE A 86 6.40 -0.81 6.79
CA ILE A 86 6.35 0.65 6.79
C ILE A 86 5.96 1.12 8.17
N GLU A 87 6.41 2.32 8.51
CA GLU A 87 6.14 2.92 9.81
C GLU A 87 4.72 3.51 9.85
N SER A 88 4.02 3.39 10.98
CA SER A 88 2.66 3.92 11.19
C SER A 88 2.45 5.35 10.71
N HIS A 89 3.43 6.24 10.86
CA HIS A 89 3.32 7.64 10.43
C HIS A 89 3.24 7.82 8.90
N LYS A 90 3.54 6.77 8.12
CA LYS A 90 3.41 6.72 6.65
C LYS A 90 2.10 6.07 6.20
N ILE A 91 1.27 5.62 7.15
CA ILE A 91 -0.03 5.00 6.90
C ILE A 91 -1.13 5.97 7.29
N SER A 92 -2.09 6.18 6.38
CA SER A 92 -3.29 6.95 6.65
C SER A 92 -4.54 6.09 6.48
N ILE A 93 -5.39 6.05 7.50
CA ILE A 93 -6.63 5.25 7.49
C ILE A 93 -7.81 6.21 7.65
N VAL A 94 -8.68 6.23 6.64
CA VAL A 94 -9.83 7.13 6.58
C VAL A 94 -11.14 6.38 6.35
N LYS A 95 -12.23 6.93 6.89
CA LYS A 95 -13.59 6.39 6.67
C LYS A 95 -13.99 6.62 5.21
N LYS A 96 -14.47 5.56 4.55
CA LYS A 96 -15.12 5.67 3.24
C LYS A 96 -16.41 6.49 3.37
N LYS A 97 -16.59 7.48 2.50
CA LYS A 97 -17.89 8.18 2.40
C LYS A 97 -18.96 7.19 1.90
N PRO A 98 -20.20 7.29 2.43
CA PRO A 98 -21.33 6.53 1.91
C PRO A 98 -21.63 6.91 0.45
#